data_AF-A0A1D9M9W9-F1
#
_entry.id   AF-A0A1D9M9W9-F1
#
_cell.length_a   1.000
_cell.length_b   1.000
_cell.length_c   1.000
_cell.angle_alpha   90.00
_cell.angle_beta   90.00
_cell.angle_gamma   90.00
#
_symmetry.space_group_name_H-M   'P 1'
#
loop_
_entity.id
_entity.type
_entity.pdbx_description
1 polymer ?
#
loop_
_entity_poly.entity_id
_entity_poly.type
_entity_poly.pdbx_seq_one_letter_code
_entity_poly.pdbx_strand_id
1 'polypeptide(L)'
;MFAREFQASLLINHYFLGAPLSTSSFDAAFIRAARAAGHAVSPAPDGYRFWDVEIGGQKISLKSTAAANLRVGTLHISKLCEAAWIQDMRGAAQREDATKRLFSDYTSAVDSIIQLRLFKDRAFYELVEIPSALLAQVADVPRAEFAPDGPSIGIPVGKNPPDFTLKLDRSDAKVTLANINKSVCRVLATWQLDPTFGNAATVPPLAT
;
A
#
# COMPACT_ATOMS: atom_id res chain seq x y z
N MET A 1 15.10 -3.40 17.11
CA MET A 1 14.35 -4.60 17.53
C MET A 1 13.36 -5.05 16.44
N PHE A 2 12.54 -4.13 15.89
CA PHE A 2 11.60 -4.42 14.78
C PHE A 2 12.19 -5.28 13.65
N ALA A 3 13.28 -4.82 13.00
CA ALA A 3 13.79 -5.44 11.78
C ALA A 3 14.25 -6.90 11.98
N ARG A 4 14.76 -7.26 13.17
CA ARG A 4 15.18 -8.63 13.49
C ARG A 4 13.96 -9.54 13.69
N GLU A 5 12.98 -9.09 14.46
CA GLU A 5 11.73 -9.83 14.70
C GLU A 5 10.93 -10.04 13.41
N PHE A 6 10.89 -9.00 12.57
CA PHE A 6 10.23 -9.08 11.29
C PHE A 6 10.98 -10.03 10.35
N GLN A 7 12.32 -9.95 10.28
CA GLN A 7 13.15 -10.88 9.49
C GLN A 7 12.94 -12.34 9.89
N ALA A 8 12.81 -12.65 11.18
CA ALA A 8 12.52 -14.02 11.62
C ALA A 8 11.18 -14.52 11.05
N SER A 9 10.14 -13.66 11.03
CA SER A 9 8.85 -13.97 10.38
C SER A 9 9.01 -14.25 8.89
N LEU A 10 9.80 -13.43 8.20
CA LEU A 10 10.07 -13.57 6.78
C LEU A 10 10.76 -14.90 6.48
N LEU A 11 11.82 -15.23 7.23
CA LEU A 11 12.55 -16.49 7.08
C LEU A 11 11.65 -17.72 7.29
N ILE A 12 10.84 -17.71 8.35
CA ILE A 12 9.91 -18.82 8.64
C ILE A 12 8.95 -19.02 7.47
N ASN A 13 8.29 -17.94 7.00
CA ASN A 13 7.31 -18.06 5.92
C ASN A 13 7.97 -18.43 4.58
N HIS A 14 9.10 -17.80 4.26
CA HIS A 14 9.78 -17.98 2.99
C HIS A 14 10.33 -19.41 2.83
N TYR A 15 11.00 -19.94 3.85
CA TYR A 15 11.67 -21.23 3.76
C TYR A 15 10.78 -22.42 4.14
N PHE A 16 9.86 -22.27 5.08
CA PHE A 16 9.05 -23.40 5.57
C PHE A 16 7.68 -23.52 4.89
N LEU A 17 7.09 -22.42 4.43
CA LEU A 17 5.76 -22.45 3.80
C LEU A 17 5.83 -22.32 2.27
N GLY A 18 7.00 -22.01 1.70
CA GLY A 18 7.20 -21.89 0.25
C GLY A 18 6.32 -20.82 -0.42
N ALA A 19 5.77 -19.91 0.37
CA ALA A 19 4.77 -18.94 -0.06
C ALA A 19 5.10 -17.54 0.46
N PRO A 20 4.74 -16.47 -0.28
CA PRO A 20 4.75 -15.12 0.27
C PRO A 20 3.87 -15.05 1.52
N LEU A 21 4.17 -14.11 2.42
CA LEU A 21 3.26 -13.79 3.51
C LEU A 21 1.88 -13.45 2.91
N SER A 22 0.89 -14.27 3.25
CA SER A 22 -0.52 -13.90 3.04
C SER A 22 -0.80 -12.58 3.76
N THR A 23 -1.87 -11.87 3.39
CA THR A 23 -2.23 -10.61 4.04
C THR A 23 -2.32 -10.77 5.56
N SER A 24 -3.01 -11.81 6.05
CA SER A 24 -3.14 -12.07 7.49
C SER A 24 -1.82 -12.41 8.18
N SER A 25 -0.92 -13.14 7.51
CA SER A 25 0.41 -13.44 8.06
C SER A 25 1.30 -12.19 8.09
N PHE A 26 1.18 -11.30 7.10
CA PHE A 26 1.90 -10.02 7.09
C PHE A 26 1.46 -9.14 8.26
N ASP A 27 0.16 -8.95 8.44
CA ASP A 27 -0.38 -8.09 9.50
C ASP A 27 0.08 -8.57 10.88
N ALA A 28 -0.04 -9.87 11.15
CA ALA A 28 0.40 -10.48 12.39
C ALA A 28 1.92 -10.32 12.62
N ALA A 29 2.75 -10.51 11.59
CA ALA A 29 4.20 -10.33 11.67
C ALA A 29 4.58 -8.87 11.94
N PHE A 30 3.92 -7.94 11.27
CA PHE A 30 4.15 -6.50 11.40
C PHE A 30 3.79 -6.01 12.81
N ILE A 31 2.59 -6.38 13.29
CA ILE A 31 2.12 -6.08 14.65
C ILE A 31 3.08 -6.63 15.70
N ARG A 32 3.51 -7.89 15.55
CA ARG A 32 4.44 -8.51 16.50
C ARG A 32 5.77 -7.79 16.55
N ALA A 33 6.33 -7.46 15.38
CA ALA A 33 7.59 -6.72 15.28
C ALA A 33 7.48 -5.30 15.86
N ALA A 34 6.35 -4.61 15.65
CA ALA A 34 6.09 -3.30 16.22
C ALA A 34 5.99 -3.33 17.75
N ARG A 35 5.24 -4.29 18.31
CA ARG A 35 5.15 -4.51 19.77
C ARG A 35 6.51 -4.83 20.38
N ALA A 36 7.27 -5.72 19.75
CA ALA A 36 8.61 -6.06 20.22
C ALA A 36 9.57 -4.85 20.18
N ALA A 37 9.36 -3.90 19.26
CA ALA A 37 10.10 -2.65 19.24
C ALA A 37 9.64 -1.61 20.28
N GLY A 38 8.68 -1.95 21.13
CA GLY A 38 8.18 -1.08 22.20
C GLY A 38 7.10 -0.09 21.77
N HIS A 39 6.56 -0.22 20.54
CA HIS A 39 5.45 0.63 20.12
C HIS A 39 4.14 0.18 20.77
N ALA A 40 3.31 1.15 21.15
CA ALA A 40 1.89 0.91 21.43
C ALA A 40 1.19 0.51 20.13
N VAL A 41 0.44 -0.60 20.16
CA VAL A 41 -0.22 -1.16 18.97
C VAL A 41 -1.67 -1.53 19.28
N SER A 42 -2.59 -0.91 18.57
CA SER A 42 -4.04 -1.12 18.69
C SER A 42 -4.63 -1.53 17.33
N PRO A 43 -5.31 -2.68 17.21
CA PRO A 43 -5.96 -3.06 15.95
C PRO A 43 -7.15 -2.13 15.65
N ALA A 44 -7.51 -2.03 14.37
CA ALA A 44 -8.76 -1.39 13.97
C ALA A 44 -9.97 -2.13 14.58
N PRO A 45 -11.05 -1.42 14.94
CA PRO A 45 -12.31 -2.06 15.32
C PRO A 45 -12.83 -2.96 14.20
N ASP A 46 -13.51 -4.05 14.56
CA ASP A 46 -14.12 -4.95 13.59
C ASP A 46 -15.08 -4.19 12.65
N GLY A 47 -14.90 -4.40 11.34
CA GLY A 47 -15.70 -3.74 10.32
C GLY A 47 -15.33 -2.28 10.05
N TYR A 48 -14.31 -1.74 10.72
CA TYR A 48 -13.78 -0.42 10.39
C TYR A 48 -13.18 -0.42 8.98
N ARG A 49 -13.36 0.69 8.26
CA ARG A 49 -12.93 0.84 6.87
C ARG A 49 -11.63 1.64 6.83
N PHE A 50 -10.69 1.25 5.96
CA PHE A 50 -9.49 2.00 5.53
C PHE A 50 -8.15 1.69 6.20
N TRP A 51 -8.09 1.52 7.53
CA TRP A 51 -6.85 1.18 8.24
C TRP A 51 -7.00 -0.13 9.01
N ASP A 52 -5.87 -0.77 9.28
CA ASP A 52 -5.79 -2.12 9.84
C ASP A 52 -5.23 -2.08 11.26
N VAL A 53 -4.29 -1.16 11.53
CA VAL A 53 -3.64 -1.01 12.84
C VAL A 53 -3.25 0.43 13.14
N GLU A 54 -3.32 0.83 14.41
CA GLU A 54 -2.75 2.06 14.93
C GLU A 54 -1.46 1.73 15.68
N ILE A 55 -0.36 2.42 15.33
CA ILE A 55 0.96 2.23 15.94
C ILE A 55 1.52 3.58 16.34
N GLY A 56 1.77 3.78 17.64
CA GLY A 56 2.29 5.05 18.14
C GLY A 56 1.40 6.26 17.80
N GLY A 57 0.08 6.06 17.72
CA GLY A 57 -0.89 7.09 17.34
C GLY A 57 -1.08 7.29 15.84
N GLN A 58 -0.37 6.55 14.99
CA GLN A 58 -0.54 6.59 13.53
C GLN A 58 -1.39 5.43 13.03
N LYS A 59 -2.46 5.74 12.28
CA LYS A 59 -3.35 4.77 11.65
C LYS A 59 -2.78 4.33 10.30
N ILE A 60 -2.53 3.03 10.20
CA ILE A 60 -1.80 2.42 9.10
C ILE A 60 -2.71 1.45 8.34
N SER A 61 -2.70 1.55 7.01
CA SER A 61 -3.22 0.48 6.14
C SER A 61 -2.09 -0.45 5.71
N LEU A 62 -2.26 -1.75 5.92
CA LEU A 62 -1.30 -2.79 5.59
C LEU A 62 -1.63 -3.44 4.25
N LYS A 63 -0.64 -3.55 3.38
CA LYS A 63 -0.75 -4.20 2.07
C LYS A 63 0.42 -5.15 1.87
N SER A 64 0.20 -6.29 1.21
CA SER A 64 1.29 -7.15 0.76
C SER A 64 1.12 -7.50 -0.72
N THR A 65 2.24 -7.78 -1.41
CA THR A 65 2.23 -8.23 -2.80
C THR A 65 3.44 -9.08 -3.13
N ALA A 66 3.23 -10.09 -3.97
CA ALA A 66 4.26 -10.95 -4.54
C ALA A 66 3.96 -11.26 -6.01
N ALA A 67 3.39 -10.29 -6.72
CA ALA A 67 3.05 -10.42 -8.13
C ALA A 67 4.32 -10.70 -8.96
N ALA A 68 4.22 -11.52 -10.01
CA ALA A 68 5.37 -11.92 -10.83
C ALA A 68 5.99 -10.74 -11.60
N ASN A 69 5.23 -9.69 -11.86
CA ASN A 69 5.63 -8.54 -12.67
C ASN A 69 5.99 -7.30 -11.83
N LEU A 70 6.37 -7.47 -10.56
CA LEU A 70 6.78 -6.36 -9.71
C LEU A 70 7.99 -5.62 -10.31
N ARG A 71 7.93 -4.29 -10.24
CA ARG A 71 9.00 -3.40 -10.70
C ARG A 71 9.65 -2.72 -9.51
N VAL A 72 10.97 -2.55 -9.57
CA VAL A 72 11.73 -1.90 -8.50
C VAL A 72 11.29 -0.43 -8.33
N GLY A 73 11.06 0.28 -9.44
CA GLY A 73 10.76 1.72 -9.43
C GLY A 73 9.30 2.11 -9.20
N THR A 74 8.36 1.16 -9.21
CA THR A 74 6.92 1.48 -9.05
C THR A 74 6.21 0.49 -8.14
N LEU A 75 5.20 0.96 -7.42
CA LEU A 75 4.32 0.13 -6.59
C LEU A 75 2.93 -0.02 -7.22
N HIS A 76 2.20 -1.04 -6.76
CA HIS A 76 0.84 -1.33 -7.21
C HIS A 76 0.02 -1.84 -6.02
N ILE A 77 -1.15 -1.23 -5.81
CA ILE A 77 -2.15 -1.66 -4.84
C ILE A 77 -3.41 -2.03 -5.63
N SER A 78 -3.63 -3.33 -5.80
CA SER A 78 -4.76 -3.86 -6.57
C SER A 78 -6.12 -3.59 -5.90
N LYS A 79 -6.12 -3.32 -4.59
CA LYS A 79 -7.32 -3.00 -3.81
C LYS A 79 -6.96 -2.08 -2.65
N LEU A 80 -7.19 -0.78 -2.86
CA LEU A 80 -7.02 0.22 -1.81
C LEU A 80 -8.10 0.04 -0.74
N CYS A 81 -9.35 0.12 -1.17
CA CYS A 81 -10.55 -0.06 -0.34
C CYS A 81 -11.74 -0.52 -1.20
N GLU A 82 -12.80 -1.00 -0.55
CA GLU A 82 -14.07 -1.31 -1.20
C GLU A 82 -14.71 -0.06 -1.80
N ALA A 83 -15.28 -0.17 -2.99
CA ALA A 83 -15.99 0.93 -3.64
C ALA A 83 -17.16 0.39 -4.47
N ALA A 84 -18.11 -0.26 -3.78
CA ALA A 84 -19.32 -0.84 -4.39
C ALA A 84 -20.07 0.14 -5.30
N TRP A 85 -20.09 1.43 -4.93
CA TRP A 85 -20.71 2.49 -5.70
C TRP A 85 -20.20 2.61 -7.15
N ILE A 86 -18.98 2.14 -7.46
CA ILE A 86 -18.42 2.21 -8.83
C ILE A 86 -19.33 1.46 -9.81
N GLN A 87 -19.99 0.38 -9.38
CA GLN A 87 -20.85 -0.43 -10.24
C GLN A 87 -22.14 0.26 -10.66
N ASP A 88 -22.64 1.20 -9.85
CA ASP A 88 -23.94 1.84 -10.02
C ASP A 88 -23.85 3.23 -10.65
N MET A 89 -22.67 3.86 -10.63
CA MET A 89 -22.49 5.19 -11.19
C MET A 89 -22.43 5.18 -12.72
N ARG A 90 -23.13 6.12 -13.34
CA ARG A 90 -23.24 6.22 -14.81
C ARG A 90 -22.69 7.55 -15.33
N GLY A 91 -22.78 8.63 -14.54
CA GLY A 91 -22.31 9.96 -14.93
C GLY A 91 -20.91 10.32 -14.42
N ALA A 92 -20.20 11.15 -15.19
CA ALA A 92 -18.90 11.68 -14.80
C ALA A 92 -18.94 12.47 -13.48
N ALA A 93 -19.99 13.27 -13.27
CA ALA A 93 -20.18 14.03 -12.03
C ALA A 93 -20.35 13.10 -10.81
N GLN A 94 -21.15 12.03 -10.93
CA GLN A 94 -21.32 11.06 -9.85
C GLN A 94 -19.98 10.40 -9.50
N ARG A 95 -19.23 9.95 -10.52
CA ARG A 95 -17.91 9.32 -10.34
C ARG A 95 -16.92 10.28 -9.68
N GLU A 96 -16.88 11.53 -10.12
CA GLU A 96 -16.05 12.58 -9.52
C GLU A 96 -16.39 12.74 -8.03
N ASP A 97 -17.66 13.02 -7.71
CA ASP A 97 -18.10 13.33 -6.35
C ASP A 97 -17.81 12.18 -5.38
N ALA A 98 -18.13 10.93 -5.77
CA ALA A 98 -17.86 9.77 -4.93
C ALA A 98 -16.38 9.44 -4.81
N THR A 99 -15.60 9.64 -5.88
CA THR A 99 -14.14 9.45 -5.81
C THR A 99 -13.53 10.46 -4.85
N LYS A 100 -13.83 11.76 -5.02
CA LYS A 100 -13.28 12.81 -4.16
C LYS A 100 -13.70 12.63 -2.71
N ARG A 101 -14.96 12.29 -2.46
CA ARG A 101 -15.44 11.96 -1.10
C ARG A 101 -14.69 10.77 -0.51
N LEU A 102 -14.56 9.67 -1.27
CA LEU A 102 -13.86 8.48 -0.82
C LEU A 102 -12.41 8.78 -0.42
N PHE A 103 -11.69 9.53 -1.25
CA PHE A 103 -10.30 9.85 -0.99
C PHE A 103 -10.16 10.85 0.17
N SER A 104 -11.07 11.83 0.29
CA SER A 104 -11.12 12.72 1.46
C SER A 104 -11.34 11.95 2.77
N ASP A 105 -12.30 11.03 2.78
CA ASP A 105 -12.57 10.17 3.95
C ASP A 105 -11.35 9.29 4.26
N TYR A 106 -10.72 8.72 3.23
CA TYR A 106 -9.54 7.87 3.38
C TYR A 106 -8.35 8.64 3.98
N THR A 107 -7.98 9.78 3.40
CA THR A 107 -6.81 10.56 3.85
C THR A 107 -7.04 11.23 5.20
N SER A 108 -8.29 11.38 5.63
CA SER A 108 -8.62 11.85 6.98
C SER A 108 -8.53 10.74 8.04
N ALA A 109 -8.65 9.48 7.63
CA ALA A 109 -8.70 8.32 8.52
C ALA A 109 -7.38 7.54 8.58
N VAL A 110 -6.54 7.62 7.54
CA VAL A 110 -5.31 6.85 7.39
C VAL A 110 -4.13 7.80 7.25
N ASP A 111 -3.07 7.57 8.03
CA ASP A 111 -1.84 8.37 7.95
C ASP A 111 -0.89 7.83 6.86
N SER A 112 -0.70 6.51 6.85
CA SER A 112 0.22 5.85 5.91
C SER A 112 -0.28 4.49 5.44
N ILE A 113 0.11 4.12 4.22
CA ILE A 113 -0.02 2.76 3.72
C ILE A 113 1.36 2.11 3.78
N ILE A 114 1.46 0.96 4.44
CA ILE A 114 2.69 0.18 4.51
C ILE A 114 2.52 -1.05 3.62
N GLN A 115 3.33 -1.11 2.56
CA GLN A 115 3.33 -2.22 1.62
C GLN A 115 4.57 -3.10 1.77
N LEU A 116 4.36 -4.39 2.03
CA LEU A 116 5.40 -5.41 1.87
C LEU A 116 5.40 -5.97 0.44
N ARG A 117 6.57 -5.95 -0.21
CA ARG A 117 6.79 -6.48 -1.56
C ARG A 117 7.76 -7.64 -1.50
N LEU A 118 7.42 -8.76 -2.15
CA LEU A 118 8.34 -9.88 -2.40
C LEU A 118 8.68 -9.99 -3.88
N PHE A 119 9.96 -9.81 -4.19
CA PHE A 119 10.57 -10.13 -5.47
C PHE A 119 11.03 -11.59 -5.45
N LYS A 120 10.16 -12.50 -5.88
CA LYS A 120 10.34 -13.96 -5.78
C LYS A 120 11.67 -14.44 -6.37
N ASP A 121 12.01 -13.99 -7.57
CA ASP A 121 13.20 -14.43 -8.32
C ASP A 121 14.53 -14.11 -7.64
N ARG A 122 14.50 -13.22 -6.65
CA ARG A 122 15.68 -12.79 -5.89
C ARG A 122 15.54 -13.06 -4.40
N ALA A 123 14.45 -13.68 -3.95
CA ALA A 123 14.11 -13.79 -2.52
C ALA A 123 14.29 -12.46 -1.75
N PHE A 124 13.91 -11.35 -2.39
CA PHE A 124 14.13 -10.00 -1.88
C PHE A 124 12.81 -9.40 -1.39
N TYR A 125 12.80 -8.99 -0.13
CA TYR A 125 11.69 -8.29 0.49
C TYR A 125 11.98 -6.80 0.62
N GLU A 126 10.97 -5.98 0.36
CA GLU A 126 11.03 -4.53 0.52
C GLU A 126 9.77 -4.07 1.27
N LEU A 127 9.96 -3.31 2.34
CA LEU A 127 8.89 -2.66 3.08
C LEU A 127 8.89 -1.18 2.71
N VAL A 128 7.78 -0.70 2.15
CA VAL A 128 7.66 0.67 1.66
C VAL A 128 6.47 1.35 2.31
N GLU A 129 6.69 2.58 2.78
CA GLU A 129 5.66 3.50 3.19
C GLU A 129 5.22 4.38 2.01
N ILE A 130 3.91 4.42 1.78
CA ILE A 130 3.24 5.35 0.87
C ILE A 130 2.45 6.31 1.77
N PRO A 131 2.85 7.59 1.86
CA PRO A 131 2.11 8.58 2.65
C PRO A 131 0.68 8.71 2.13
N SER A 132 -0.34 8.68 3.01
CA SER A 132 -1.73 8.85 2.56
C SER A 132 -1.98 10.23 1.94
N ALA A 133 -1.24 11.24 2.40
CA ALA A 133 -1.25 12.60 1.86
C ALA A 133 -0.93 12.66 0.35
N LEU A 134 -0.19 11.66 -0.19
CA LEU A 134 0.01 11.53 -1.63
C LEU A 134 -1.34 11.42 -2.38
N LEU A 135 -2.31 10.74 -1.77
CA LEU A 135 -3.61 10.48 -2.37
C LEU A 135 -4.54 11.70 -2.32
N ALA A 136 -4.22 12.72 -1.52
CA ALA A 136 -4.99 13.97 -1.45
C ALA A 136 -5.02 14.72 -2.78
N GLN A 137 -4.05 14.48 -3.66
CA GLN A 137 -3.98 15.01 -5.03
C GLN A 137 -5.21 14.63 -5.89
N VAL A 138 -6.00 13.62 -5.48
CA VAL A 138 -7.26 13.26 -6.15
C VAL A 138 -8.29 14.40 -6.10
N ALA A 139 -8.22 15.28 -5.09
CA ALA A 139 -9.12 16.42 -4.96
C ALA A 139 -9.06 17.37 -6.17
N ASP A 140 -7.88 17.49 -6.79
CA ASP A 140 -7.60 18.41 -7.89
C ASP A 140 -7.91 17.81 -9.29
N VAL A 141 -8.35 16.55 -9.36
CA VAL A 141 -8.67 15.90 -10.64
C VAL A 141 -9.90 16.58 -11.26
N PRO A 142 -9.82 17.07 -12.51
CA PRO A 142 -10.95 17.71 -13.16
C PRO A 142 -11.99 16.68 -13.62
N ARG A 143 -13.27 17.09 -13.62
CA ARG A 143 -14.41 16.27 -14.04
C ARG A 143 -14.22 15.53 -15.36
N ALA A 144 -13.52 16.14 -16.31
CA ALA A 144 -13.28 15.58 -17.64
C ALA A 144 -12.61 14.20 -17.59
N GLU A 145 -11.71 13.97 -16.62
CA GLU A 145 -11.02 12.69 -16.44
C GLU A 145 -11.95 11.56 -15.95
N PHE A 146 -13.11 11.91 -15.40
CA PHE A 146 -14.14 10.96 -14.97
C PHE A 146 -15.17 10.65 -16.06
N ALA A 147 -15.02 11.21 -17.26
CA ALA A 147 -15.93 10.97 -18.39
C ALA A 147 -15.98 9.49 -18.82
N PRO A 148 -14.86 8.75 -18.94
CA PRO A 148 -14.88 7.34 -19.30
C PRO A 148 -15.66 6.48 -18.30
N ASP A 149 -16.24 5.37 -18.78
CA ASP A 149 -16.73 4.30 -17.91
C ASP A 149 -15.53 3.45 -17.49
N GLY A 150 -15.17 3.51 -16.21
CA GLY A 150 -13.95 2.91 -15.67
C GLY A 150 -12.66 3.71 -15.97
N PRO A 151 -12.55 4.98 -15.53
CA PRO A 151 -11.42 5.84 -15.85
C PRO A 151 -10.10 5.32 -15.25
N SER A 152 -9.02 5.57 -15.99
CA SER A 152 -7.62 5.35 -15.58
C SER A 152 -6.88 6.68 -15.67
N ILE A 153 -6.66 7.32 -14.53
CA ILE A 153 -6.26 8.72 -14.43
C ILE A 153 -4.85 8.81 -13.86
N GLY A 154 -3.93 9.48 -14.56
CA GLY A 154 -2.61 9.83 -14.01
C GLY A 154 -2.74 11.01 -13.05
N ILE A 155 -2.22 10.88 -11.83
CA ILE A 155 -2.34 11.88 -10.77
C ILE A 155 -0.93 12.30 -10.30
N PRO A 156 -0.61 13.61 -10.28
CA PRO A 156 -1.43 14.73 -10.74
C PRO A 156 -1.68 14.69 -12.26
N VAL A 157 -2.83 15.22 -12.67
CA VAL A 157 -3.18 15.33 -14.10
C VAL A 157 -2.22 16.29 -14.78
N GLY A 158 -1.66 15.88 -15.92
CA GLY A 158 -0.68 16.65 -16.70
C GLY A 158 0.78 16.46 -16.26
N LYS A 159 1.06 15.77 -15.14
CA LYS A 159 2.43 15.40 -14.74
C LYS A 159 2.90 14.16 -15.50
N ASN A 160 4.14 14.15 -16.00
CA ASN A 160 4.76 12.99 -16.65
C ASN A 160 6.18 12.72 -16.09
N PRO A 161 6.42 11.57 -15.44
CA PRO A 161 5.43 10.58 -15.05
C PRO A 161 4.52 11.10 -13.93
N PRO A 162 3.25 10.64 -13.84
CA PRO A 162 2.41 10.93 -12.69
C PRO A 162 2.98 10.27 -11.42
N ASP A 163 2.55 10.75 -10.25
CA ASP A 163 2.91 10.15 -8.97
C ASP A 163 2.23 8.79 -8.79
N PHE A 164 1.00 8.63 -9.28
CA PHE A 164 0.32 7.35 -9.38
C PHE A 164 -0.77 7.38 -10.44
N THR A 165 -1.29 6.21 -10.80
CA THR A 165 -2.47 6.06 -11.67
C THR A 165 -3.64 5.55 -10.84
N LEU A 166 -4.70 6.34 -10.73
CA LEU A 166 -5.97 5.92 -10.16
C LEU A 166 -6.77 5.14 -11.20
N LYS A 167 -7.24 3.94 -10.85
CA LYS A 167 -8.17 3.18 -11.68
C LYS A 167 -9.44 2.87 -10.91
N LEU A 168 -10.58 3.23 -11.49
CA LEU A 168 -11.90 2.86 -10.99
C LEU A 168 -12.40 1.68 -11.82
N ASP A 169 -12.27 0.46 -11.30
CA ASP A 169 -12.67 -0.74 -12.05
C ASP A 169 -14.10 -1.14 -11.70
N ARG A 170 -15.00 -1.06 -12.70
CA ARG A 170 -16.42 -1.41 -12.55
C ARG A 170 -16.63 -2.92 -12.38
N SER A 171 -15.78 -3.74 -12.97
CA SER A 171 -15.94 -5.20 -12.91
C SER A 171 -15.70 -5.76 -11.52
N ASP A 172 -14.79 -5.15 -10.75
CA ASP A 172 -14.30 -5.67 -9.47
C ASP A 172 -14.60 -4.74 -8.27
N ALA A 173 -15.46 -3.74 -8.47
CA ALA A 173 -15.98 -2.84 -7.41
C ALA A 173 -14.90 -2.27 -6.46
N LYS A 174 -13.72 -1.97 -6.99
CA LYS A 174 -12.54 -1.60 -6.20
C LYS A 174 -11.79 -0.41 -6.78
N VAL A 175 -11.15 0.32 -5.88
CA VAL A 175 -10.16 1.34 -6.25
C VAL A 175 -8.79 0.68 -6.34
N THR A 176 -8.13 0.86 -7.48
CA THR A 176 -6.75 0.42 -7.71
C THR A 176 -5.82 1.64 -7.82
N LEU A 177 -4.68 1.56 -7.15
CA LEU A 177 -3.56 2.49 -7.34
C LEU A 177 -2.45 1.77 -8.10
N ALA A 178 -2.23 2.14 -9.35
CA ALA A 178 -1.20 1.56 -10.20
C ALA A 178 -0.05 2.54 -10.42
N ASN A 179 1.11 2.03 -10.82
CA ASN A 179 2.28 2.83 -11.19
C ASN A 179 2.65 3.91 -10.15
N ILE A 180 2.47 3.61 -8.86
CA ILE A 180 2.84 4.56 -7.81
C ILE A 180 4.36 4.73 -7.91
N ASN A 181 4.82 5.95 -8.19
CA ASN A 181 6.22 6.25 -8.36
C ASN A 181 6.94 6.08 -7.03
N LYS A 182 7.92 5.16 -6.96
CA LYS A 182 8.62 4.89 -5.70
C LYS A 182 9.39 6.11 -5.17
N SER A 183 9.74 7.08 -6.03
CA SER A 183 10.47 8.28 -5.59
C SER A 183 9.67 9.19 -4.67
N VAL A 184 8.33 9.07 -4.63
CA VAL A 184 7.45 9.79 -3.71
C VAL A 184 7.05 8.93 -2.50
N CYS A 185 7.68 7.77 -2.34
CA CYS A 185 7.49 6.85 -1.22
C CYS A 185 8.78 6.75 -0.39
N ARG A 186 8.67 6.15 0.79
CA ARG A 186 9.82 5.92 1.67
C ARG A 186 10.07 4.43 1.82
N VAL A 187 11.26 3.96 1.44
CA VAL A 187 11.68 2.58 1.73
C VAL A 187 12.05 2.51 3.22
N LEU A 188 11.32 1.69 3.98
CA LEU A 188 11.51 1.53 5.41
C LEU A 188 12.57 0.47 5.74
N ALA A 189 12.60 -0.61 4.97
CA ALA A 189 13.53 -1.71 5.17
C ALA A 189 13.58 -2.63 3.95
N THR A 190 14.69 -3.34 3.83
CA THR A 190 14.91 -4.37 2.82
C THR A 190 15.55 -5.60 3.44
N TRP A 191 15.18 -6.79 2.95
CA TRP A 191 15.78 -8.05 3.36
C TRP A 191 16.11 -8.90 2.14
N GLN A 192 17.35 -9.35 2.05
CA GLN A 192 17.82 -10.31 1.06
C GLN A 192 17.93 -11.67 1.75
N LEU A 193 17.05 -12.61 1.40
CA LEU A 193 16.99 -13.91 2.10
C LEU A 193 17.83 -14.99 1.42
N ASP A 194 18.06 -14.88 0.12
CA ASP A 194 18.97 -15.79 -0.60
C ASP A 194 20.41 -15.27 -0.46
N PRO A 195 21.32 -16.04 0.19
CA PRO A 195 22.70 -15.63 0.43
C PRO A 195 23.53 -15.47 -0.86
N THR A 196 23.08 -16.03 -1.99
CA THR A 196 23.76 -15.86 -3.29
C THR A 196 23.64 -14.44 -3.85
N PHE A 197 22.74 -13.61 -3.31
CA PHE A 197 22.51 -12.22 -3.75
C PHE A 197 23.01 -11.14 -2.77
N GLY A 198 23.73 -11.52 -1.70
CA GLY A 198 24.49 -10.59 -0.84
C GLY A 198 23.79 -10.12 0.45
N ASN A 199 24.47 -10.31 1.57
CA ASN A 199 24.05 -9.91 2.92
C ASN A 199 24.15 -8.38 3.14
N ALA A 200 23.03 -7.70 3.30
CA ALA A 200 22.87 -6.59 4.26
C ALA A 200 21.38 -6.21 4.37
N ALA A 201 20.76 -6.49 5.51
CA ALA A 201 19.53 -5.79 5.88
C ALA A 201 19.90 -4.34 6.23
N THR A 202 19.77 -3.42 5.28
CA THR A 202 19.92 -1.98 5.53
C THR A 202 18.58 -1.42 6.00
N VAL A 203 18.50 -1.07 7.29
CA VAL A 203 17.41 -0.26 7.83
C VAL A 203 17.87 1.20 7.77
N PRO A 204 17.30 2.07 6.91
CA PRO A 204 17.55 3.50 7.03
C PRO A 204 17.05 3.97 8.41
N PRO A 205 17.78 4.88 9.10
CA PRO A 205 17.36 5.37 10.40
C PRO A 205 15.95 5.98 10.30
N LEU A 206 15.08 5.61 11.25
CA LEU A 206 13.81 6.30 11.45
C LEU A 206 14.14 7.75 11.80
N ALA A 207 13.63 8.69 11.01
CA ALA A 207 13.70 10.11 11.35
C ALA A 207 13.10 10.31 12.74
N THR A 208 13.88 10.93 13.63
CA THR A 208 13.53 11.32 15.00
C THR A 208 12.43 12.36 15.02
#